data_AF-A0A9P5VRT1-F1
#
_entry.id   AF-A0A9P5VRT1-F1
#
_cell.length_a   1.000
_cell.length_b   1.000
_cell.length_c   1.000
_cell.angle_alpha   90.00
_cell.angle_beta   90.00
_cell.angle_gamma   90.00
#
_symmetry.space_group_name_H-M   'P 1'
#
loop_
_entity.id
_entity.type
_entity.pdbx_description
1 polymer ?
#
loop_
_entity_poly.entity_id
_entity_poly.type
_entity_poly.pdbx_seq_one_letter_code
_entity_poly.pdbx_strand_id
1 'polypeptide(L)'
;MTIKQAAWTHGLGIELESRSWTALRQGFYTIVTPSNESQAGWVHFVIPTPVIINGVRSKFDSARIKFTTGPAAKITNVHVYDGENKISEFNGLNVTGKLETISKDIAIV
;
A
#
# COMPACT_ATOMS: atom_id res chain seq x y z
N MET A 1 8.38 26.11 -8.13
CA MET A 1 9.26 25.36 -7.22
C MET A 1 9.92 24.24 -8.01
N THR A 2 11.23 24.02 -7.84
CA THR A 2 11.96 22.93 -8.51
C THR A 2 12.05 21.72 -7.57
N ILE A 3 11.73 20.52 -8.06
CA ILE A 3 11.87 19.27 -7.29
C ILE A 3 13.36 19.07 -6.98
N LYS A 4 13.72 19.06 -5.70
CA LYS A 4 15.12 18.87 -5.26
C LYS A 4 15.52 17.39 -5.23
N GLN A 5 14.56 16.50 -5.01
CA GLN A 5 14.75 15.06 -4.98
C GLN A 5 13.40 14.35 -5.11
N ALA A 6 13.37 13.21 -5.79
CA ALA A 6 12.29 12.25 -5.78
C ALA A 6 12.88 10.84 -5.69
N ALA A 7 12.24 9.95 -4.93
CA ALA A 7 12.68 8.57 -4.79
C ALA A 7 11.47 7.64 -4.85
N TRP A 8 11.65 6.49 -5.50
CA TRP A 8 10.68 5.40 -5.49
C TRP A 8 11.16 4.35 -4.49
N THR A 9 10.31 4.02 -3.52
CA THR A 9 10.55 2.91 -2.59
C THR A 9 9.56 1.79 -2.90
N HIS A 10 10.07 0.62 -3.26
CA HIS A 10 9.25 -0.57 -3.47
C HIS A 10 8.90 -1.24 -2.13
N GLY A 11 7.61 -1.44 -1.88
CA GLY A 11 7.11 -2.22 -0.74
C GLY A 11 6.64 -3.60 -1.19
N LEU A 12 7.48 -4.63 -1.03
CA LEU A 12 7.07 -6.04 -1.16
C LEU A 12 6.92 -6.74 0.20
N GLY A 13 7.52 -6.15 1.24
CA GLY A 13 7.32 -6.58 2.63
C GLY A 13 5.94 -6.17 3.10
N ILE A 14 5.18 -7.15 3.58
CA ILE A 14 3.84 -6.95 4.11
C ILE A 14 3.71 -7.60 5.48
N GLU A 15 2.86 -7.02 6.31
CA GLU A 15 2.39 -7.59 7.55
C GLU A 15 0.90 -7.87 7.44
N LEU A 16 0.48 -9.05 7.88
CA LEU A 16 -0.92 -9.47 7.83
C LEU A 16 -1.55 -9.28 9.21
N GLU A 17 -2.69 -8.60 9.28
CA GLU A 17 -3.39 -8.42 10.55
C GLU A 17 -4.02 -9.73 11.04
N SER A 18 -4.52 -10.53 10.10
CA SER A 18 -5.02 -11.87 10.39
C SER A 18 -3.86 -12.86 10.47
N ARG A 19 -3.64 -13.42 11.66
CA ARG A 19 -2.60 -14.44 11.90
C ARG A 19 -2.83 -15.75 11.17
N SER A 20 -4.07 -16.02 10.73
CA SER A 20 -4.40 -17.24 10.00
C SER A 20 -4.13 -17.11 8.49
N TRP A 21 -3.90 -15.90 7.99
CA TRP A 21 -3.55 -15.68 6.58
C TRP A 21 -2.09 -15.99 6.32
N THR A 22 -1.74 -16.23 5.05
CA THR A 22 -0.36 -16.49 4.64
C THR A 22 0.11 -15.47 3.58
N ALA A 23 1.41 -15.16 3.61
CA ALA A 23 2.08 -14.30 2.65
C ALA A 23 3.26 -15.05 2.02
N LEU A 24 3.16 -15.40 0.74
CA LEU A 24 4.28 -15.93 -0.03
C LEU A 24 4.99 -14.78 -0.74
N ARG A 25 6.12 -14.34 -0.17
CA ARG A 25 6.97 -13.31 -0.76
C ARG A 25 7.81 -13.87 -1.89
N GLN A 26 7.68 -13.31 -3.08
CA GLN A 26 8.55 -13.57 -4.23
C GLN A 26 9.31 -12.29 -4.60
N GLY A 27 10.29 -12.38 -5.50
CA GLY A 27 11.13 -11.21 -5.86
C GLY A 27 10.37 -10.05 -6.52
N PHE A 28 9.15 -10.29 -7.03
CA PHE A 28 8.40 -9.36 -7.87
C PHE A 28 6.98 -9.08 -7.40
N TYR A 29 6.44 -9.88 -6.47
CA TYR A 29 5.18 -9.61 -5.75
C TYR A 29 5.12 -10.47 -4.49
N THR A 30 4.09 -10.23 -3.66
CA THR A 30 3.72 -11.10 -2.55
C THR A 30 2.30 -11.62 -2.77
N ILE A 31 2.11 -12.93 -2.66
CA ILE A 31 0.78 -13.56 -2.73
C ILE A 31 0.22 -13.64 -1.32
N VAL A 32 -0.95 -13.03 -1.10
CA VAL A 32 -1.71 -13.14 0.14
C VAL A 32 -2.81 -14.16 -0.06
N THR A 33 -2.88 -15.15 0.84
CA THR A 33 -3.93 -16.17 0.83
C THR A 33 -4.70 -16.12 2.16
N PRO A 34 -5.97 -15.69 2.14
CA PRO A 34 -6.87 -15.78 3.29
C PRO A 34 -7.11 -17.22 3.72
N SER A 35 -7.43 -17.42 5.00
CA SER A 35 -7.84 -18.71 5.55
C SER A 35 -9.36 -18.83 5.61
N ASN A 36 -9.87 -20.03 5.85
CA ASN A 36 -11.32 -20.22 6.06
C ASN A 36 -11.82 -19.57 7.37
N GLU A 37 -10.93 -19.24 8.31
CA GLU A 37 -11.28 -18.60 9.58
C GLU A 37 -11.59 -17.11 9.42
N SER A 38 -10.95 -16.46 8.45
CA SER A 38 -11.21 -15.06 8.13
C SER A 38 -11.02 -14.80 6.65
N GLN A 39 -12.06 -14.27 5.99
CA GLN A 39 -12.05 -13.88 4.57
C GLN A 39 -11.93 -12.36 4.38
N ALA A 40 -11.82 -11.59 5.47
CA ALA A 40 -11.66 -10.14 5.45
C ALA A 40 -10.58 -9.70 6.44
N GLY A 41 -9.66 -8.86 6.00
CA GLY A 41 -8.53 -8.44 6.82
C GLY A 41 -7.66 -7.41 6.12
N TRP A 42 -6.73 -6.83 6.86
CA TRP A 42 -5.81 -5.82 6.38
C TRP A 42 -4.45 -6.42 6.02
N VAL A 43 -3.89 -5.88 4.94
CA VAL A 43 -2.52 -6.13 4.49
C VAL A 43 -1.77 -4.81 4.62
N HIS A 44 -0.78 -4.78 5.51
CA HIS A 44 -0.01 -3.59 5.83
C HIS A 44 1.30 -3.60 5.05
N PHE A 45 1.55 -2.58 4.24
CA PHE A 45 2.81 -2.41 3.52
C PHE A 45 3.76 -1.54 4.34
N VAL A 46 4.91 -2.08 4.74
CA VAL A 46 5.93 -1.31 5.47
C VAL A 46 6.84 -0.64 4.45
N ILE A 47 6.63 0.66 4.20
CA ILE A 47 7.42 1.45 3.24
C ILE A 47 8.36 2.37 4.02
N PRO A 48 9.65 2.04 4.16
CA PRO A 48 10.60 2.91 4.84
C PRO A 48 10.92 4.12 3.96
N THR A 49 10.44 5.30 4.36
CA THR A 49 10.74 6.57 3.68
C THR A 49 11.61 7.47 4.57
N PRO A 50 12.69 8.08 4.05
CA PRO A 50 13.45 9.08 4.80
C PRO A 50 12.57 10.29 5.15
N VAL A 51 12.38 10.54 6.45
CA VAL A 51 11.53 11.63 6.93
C VAL A 51 12.20 12.99 6.73
N ILE A 52 13.52 13.08 6.89
CA ILE A 52 14.29 14.33 6.77
C ILE A 52 15.46 14.10 5.81
N ILE A 53 15.63 15.00 4.84
CA ILE A 53 16.77 15.02 3.94
C ILE A 53 17.35 16.43 3.92
N ASN A 54 18.66 16.55 4.19
CA ASN A 54 19.36 17.84 4.26
C ASN A 54 18.66 18.87 5.16
N GLY A 55 18.14 18.42 6.31
CA GLY A 55 17.45 19.28 7.29
C GLY A 55 16.02 19.68 6.91
N VAL A 56 15.48 19.18 5.80
CA VAL A 56 14.09 19.48 5.36
C VAL A 56 13.24 18.21 5.46
N ARG A 57 12.05 18.31 6.08
CA ARG A 57 11.09 17.19 6.13
C ARG A 57 10.57 16.90 4.73
N SER A 58 10.73 15.66 4.28
CA SER A 58 10.13 15.16 3.05
C SER A 58 8.60 15.23 3.16
N LYS A 59 7.93 15.57 2.05
CA LYS A 59 6.48 15.44 1.93
C LYS A 59 6.18 14.15 1.17
N PHE A 60 5.17 13.42 1.63
CA PHE A 60 4.60 12.32 0.86
C PHE A 60 3.91 12.89 -0.38
N ASP A 61 4.29 12.38 -1.56
CA ASP A 61 3.76 12.85 -2.85
C ASP A 61 2.65 11.93 -3.36
N SER A 62 2.94 10.63 -3.52
CA SER A 62 1.99 9.69 -4.13
C SER A 62 2.12 8.26 -3.59
N ALA A 63 0.99 7.54 -3.58
CA ALA A 63 0.90 6.11 -3.23
C ALA A 63 0.37 5.34 -4.43
N ARG A 64 0.98 4.18 -4.73
CA ARG A 64 0.51 3.30 -5.80
C ARG A 64 0.54 1.85 -5.36
N ILE A 65 -0.56 1.14 -5.58
CA ILE A 65 -0.69 -0.29 -5.33
C ILE A 65 -0.95 -0.96 -6.66
N LYS A 66 -0.08 -1.89 -7.04
CA LYS A 66 -0.30 -2.77 -8.19
C LYS A 66 -0.66 -4.15 -7.69
N PHE A 67 -1.75 -4.73 -8.19
CA PHE A 67 -2.28 -5.96 -7.63
C PHE A 67 -2.96 -6.83 -8.70
N THR A 68 -3.21 -8.08 -8.30
CA THR A 68 -4.09 -9.01 -9.01
C THR A 68 -4.94 -9.68 -7.95
N THR A 69 -6.23 -9.85 -8.22
CA THR A 69 -7.14 -10.57 -7.33
C THR A 69 -7.51 -11.93 -7.91
N GLY A 70 -7.74 -12.91 -7.04
CA GLY A 70 -8.49 -14.11 -7.41
C GLY A 70 -9.97 -13.77 -7.69
N PRO A 71 -10.77 -14.74 -8.19
CA PRO A 71 -12.15 -14.49 -8.63
C PRO A 71 -13.08 -13.91 -7.56
N ALA A 72 -12.87 -14.27 -6.29
CA ALA A 72 -13.70 -13.83 -5.17
C ALA A 72 -13.03 -12.73 -4.32
N ALA A 73 -11.76 -12.44 -4.56
CA ALA A 73 -11.01 -11.44 -3.80
C ALA A 73 -11.23 -10.04 -4.39
N LYS A 74 -11.29 -9.04 -3.51
CA LYS A 74 -11.46 -7.63 -3.88
C LYS A 74 -10.77 -6.72 -2.89
N ILE A 75 -10.31 -5.58 -3.38
CA ILE A 75 -9.88 -4.47 -2.53
C ILE A 75 -11.12 -3.63 -2.23
N THR A 76 -11.45 -3.55 -0.95
CA THR A 76 -12.58 -2.75 -0.45
C THR A 76 -12.13 -1.42 0.13
N ASN A 77 -10.97 -1.39 0.78
CA ASN A 77 -10.44 -0.21 1.44
C ASN A 77 -8.95 -0.05 1.17
N VAL A 78 -8.48 1.19 1.01
CA VAL A 78 -7.06 1.54 0.94
C VAL A 78 -6.83 2.76 1.82
N HIS A 79 -5.99 2.62 2.85
CA HIS A 79 -5.60 3.73 3.72
C HIS A 79 -4.10 4.00 3.57
N VAL A 80 -3.73 5.27 3.58
CA VAL A 80 -2.33 5.72 3.49
C VAL A 80 -2.00 6.53 4.73
N TYR A 81 -0.87 6.20 5.34
CA TYR A 81 -0.37 6.82 6.56
C TYR A 81 1.03 7.42 6.34
N ASP A 82 1.29 8.60 6.93
CA ASP A 82 2.63 9.17 7.12
C ASP A 82 2.91 9.19 8.63
N GLY A 83 3.70 8.21 9.09
CA GLY A 83 3.84 7.92 10.51
C GLY A 83 2.52 7.42 11.11
N GLU A 84 2.08 8.05 12.19
CA GLU A 84 0.81 7.75 12.88
C GLU A 84 -0.41 8.44 12.23
N ASN A 85 -0.20 9.37 11.30
CA ASN A 85 -1.26 10.18 10.73
C ASN A 85 -1.80 9.55 9.44
N LYS A 86 -3.12 9.31 9.39
CA LYS A 86 -3.80 8.91 8.16
C LYS A 86 -3.93 10.11 7.23
N ILE A 87 -3.24 10.08 6.09
CA ILE A 87 -3.19 11.18 5.12
C ILE A 87 -4.14 10.99 3.94
N SER A 88 -4.63 9.77 3.70
CA SER A 88 -5.63 9.49 2.68
C SER A 88 -6.39 8.21 3.00
N GLU A 89 -7.65 8.15 2.59
CA GLU A 89 -8.45 6.93 2.61
C GLU A 89 -9.33 6.80 1.37
N PHE A 90 -9.54 5.57 0.96
CA PHE A 90 -10.48 5.16 -0.06
C PHE A 90 -11.28 4.00 0.54
N ASN A 91 -12.55 4.24 0.84
CA ASN A 91 -13.43 3.28 1.49
C ASN A 91 -14.57 2.87 0.55
N GLY A 92 -15.14 1.69 0.77
CA GLY A 92 -16.29 1.23 0.00
C GLY A 92 -15.98 0.92 -1.46
N LEU A 93 -14.73 0.63 -1.76
CA LEU A 93 -14.30 0.19 -3.08
C LEU A 93 -14.82 -1.22 -3.38
N ASN A 94 -14.86 -1.55 -4.66
CA ASN A 94 -15.15 -2.90 -5.14
C ASN A 94 -14.21 -3.24 -6.29
N VAL A 95 -12.89 -3.10 -6.05
CA VAL A 95 -11.89 -3.27 -7.11
C VAL A 95 -11.42 -4.71 -7.17
N THR A 96 -11.51 -5.29 -8.35
CA THR A 96 -10.95 -6.59 -8.72
C THR A 96 -10.13 -6.42 -10.00
N GLY A 97 -9.27 -7.38 -10.34
CA GLY A 97 -8.68 -7.40 -11.67
C GLY A 97 -7.34 -8.12 -11.77
N LYS A 98 -6.78 -8.09 -12.99
CA LYS A 98 -5.51 -8.72 -13.34
C LYS A 98 -4.50 -7.63 -13.71
N LEU A 99 -3.48 -7.46 -12.86
CA LEU A 99 -2.44 -6.43 -12.97
C LEU A 99 -2.97 -4.98 -12.93
N GLU A 100 -4.01 -4.75 -12.15
CA GLU A 100 -4.60 -3.42 -11.94
C GLU A 100 -3.70 -2.53 -11.06
N THR A 101 -3.90 -1.21 -11.17
CA THR A 101 -3.21 -0.21 -10.35
C THR A 101 -4.19 0.75 -9.71
N ILE A 102 -4.10 0.92 -8.39
CA ILE A 102 -4.72 2.03 -7.66
C ILE A 102 -3.62 3.04 -7.35
N SER A 103 -3.79 4.28 -7.78
CA SER A 103 -2.84 5.37 -7.54
C SER A 103 -3.52 6.60 -6.95
N LYS A 104 -2.88 7.24 -5.98
CA LYS A 104 -3.25 8.56 -5.48
C LYS A 104 -2.05 9.48 -5.53
N ASP A 105 -2.17 10.55 -6.30
CA ASP A 105 -1.27 11.70 -6.20
C ASP A 105 -1.88 12.68 -5.17
N ILE A 106 -1.08 13.10 -4.19
CA ILE A 106 -1.47 14.12 -3.23
C ILE A 106 -1.04 15.47 -3.78
N ALA A 107 -2.01 16.36 -3.98
CA ALA A 107 -1.70 17.74 -4.35
C ALA A 107 -0.92 18.39 -3.20
N ILE A 108 0.35 18.71 -3.45
CA ILE A 108 1.16 19.50 -2.53
C ILE A 108 0.70 20.96 -2.69
N VAL A 109 -0.18 21.43 -1.80
CA VAL A 109 -0.48 22.85 -1.62
C VAL A 109 0.66 23.54 -0.85
#